data_AF-A0A0Q3PT32-F1
#
_entry.id   AF-A0A0Q3PT32-F1
#
_cell.length_a   1.000
_cell.length_b   1.000
_cell.length_c   1.000
_cell.angle_alpha   90.00
_cell.angle_beta   90.00
_cell.angle_gamma   90.00
#
_symmetry.space_group_name_H-M   'P 1'
#
loop_
_entity.id
_entity.type
_entity.pdbx_description
1 polymer ?
#
loop_
_entity_poly.entity_id
_entity_poly.type
_entity_poly.pdbx_seq_one_letter_code
_entity_poly.pdbx_strand_id
1 'polypeptide(L)'
;MFGWKGIPSDQVQHADREQAKRIVYSVVYGAGKERLADCLGITPLQASQFIESFMQKYKKVHEFTKRTIEQCRNKGYVVSIMGRKRPLANINAQDYKLRTQAERQAVNFVVQGSAADLCKMAMVEIFTSVVISSTLTARLIAQIHDELLFEVEDSQIHEFSGSLESDSYHWEIMGVYDRIARDVKQSSGMLFSTRTPHWPMLIPH
;
A
#
# COMPACT_ATOMS: atom_id res chain seq x y z
N MET A 1 15.42 13.97 -9.20
CA MET A 1 14.53 14.57 -10.21
C MET A 1 13.13 14.00 -10.03
N PHE A 2 12.09 14.82 -9.84
CA PHE A 2 10.70 14.33 -9.85
C PHE A 2 10.34 13.99 -11.30
N GLY A 3 10.69 12.75 -11.70
CA GLY A 3 11.06 12.40 -13.08
C GLY A 3 9.99 12.51 -14.16
N TRP A 4 8.77 12.98 -13.85
CA TRP A 4 7.71 13.20 -14.84
C TRP A 4 7.45 14.68 -15.15
N LYS A 5 7.78 15.61 -14.24
CA LYS A 5 7.71 17.07 -14.47
C LYS A 5 9.08 17.72 -14.72
N GLY A 6 10.18 16.98 -14.55
CA GLY A 6 11.53 17.51 -14.72
C GLY A 6 11.96 18.50 -13.61
N ILE A 7 11.21 18.57 -12.51
CA ILE A 7 11.47 19.51 -11.40
C ILE A 7 12.58 18.94 -10.49
N PRO A 8 13.57 19.77 -10.08
CA PRO A 8 14.55 19.44 -9.04
C PRO A 8 13.88 19.03 -7.73
N SER A 9 14.44 18.06 -7.00
CA SER A 9 13.77 17.47 -5.81
C SER A 9 13.49 18.47 -4.68
N ASP A 10 14.31 19.50 -4.58
CA ASP A 10 14.24 20.65 -3.67
C ASP A 10 13.11 21.64 -4.01
N GLN A 11 12.61 21.62 -5.24
CA GLN A 11 11.54 22.50 -5.72
C GLN A 11 10.16 21.81 -5.78
N VAL A 12 10.09 20.55 -5.36
CA VAL A 12 8.86 19.75 -5.39
C VAL A 12 7.94 20.19 -4.26
N GLN A 13 6.78 20.74 -4.60
CA GLN A 13 5.78 21.12 -3.62
C GLN A 13 4.95 19.91 -3.15
N HIS A 14 4.27 20.04 -2.02
CA HIS A 14 3.39 18.99 -1.50
C HIS A 14 2.29 18.61 -2.50
N ALA A 15 1.74 19.60 -3.23
CA ALA A 15 0.74 19.40 -4.27
C ALA A 15 1.26 18.52 -5.43
N ASP A 16 2.53 18.67 -5.82
CA ASP A 16 3.15 17.85 -6.86
C ASP A 16 3.30 16.39 -6.43
N ARG A 17 3.60 16.15 -5.14
CA ARG A 17 3.68 14.80 -4.58
C ARG A 17 2.32 14.12 -4.56
N GLU A 18 1.29 14.84 -4.14
CA GLU A 18 -0.09 14.33 -4.13
C GLU A 18 -0.61 14.05 -5.53
N GLN A 19 -0.30 14.90 -6.51
CA GLN A 19 -0.64 14.66 -7.91
C GLN A 19 0.10 13.42 -8.46
N ALA A 20 1.41 13.30 -8.20
CA ALA A 20 2.20 12.14 -8.62
C ALA A 20 1.66 10.83 -8.03
N LYS A 21 1.32 10.83 -6.72
CA LYS A 21 0.64 9.69 -6.08
C LYS A 21 -0.64 9.36 -6.84
N ARG A 22 -1.55 10.32 -7.04
CA ARG A 22 -2.82 10.08 -7.75
C ARG A 22 -2.61 9.47 -9.12
N ILE A 23 -1.59 9.88 -9.86
CA ILE A 23 -1.23 9.31 -11.17
C ILE A 23 -0.76 7.86 -11.02
N VAL A 24 0.21 7.59 -10.14
CA VAL A 24 0.71 6.23 -9.91
C VAL A 24 -0.43 5.31 -9.49
N TYR A 25 -1.27 5.73 -8.55
CA TYR A 25 -2.45 4.98 -8.15
C TYR A 25 -3.41 4.78 -9.34
N SER A 26 -3.69 5.84 -10.11
CA SER A 26 -4.59 5.74 -11.27
C SER A 26 -4.10 4.74 -12.32
N VAL A 27 -2.79 4.72 -12.61
CA VAL A 27 -2.22 3.84 -13.63
C VAL A 27 -2.10 2.39 -13.12
N VAL A 28 -1.62 2.18 -11.90
CA VAL A 28 -1.42 0.83 -11.33
C VAL A 28 -2.76 0.14 -11.05
N TYR A 29 -3.76 0.89 -10.55
CA TYR A 29 -5.06 0.35 -10.15
C TYR A 29 -6.12 0.47 -11.25
N GLY A 30 -5.69 0.74 -12.49
CA GLY A 30 -6.52 0.70 -13.68
C GLY A 30 -7.65 1.72 -13.71
N ALA A 31 -7.49 2.89 -13.09
CA ALA A 31 -8.40 4.01 -13.33
C ALA A 31 -8.49 4.26 -14.85
N GLY A 32 -9.71 4.46 -15.35
CA GLY A 32 -9.93 4.69 -16.77
C GLY A 32 -9.13 5.89 -17.27
N LYS A 33 -8.73 5.87 -18.54
CA LYS A 33 -8.03 6.98 -19.22
C LYS A 33 -8.73 8.33 -19.01
N GLU A 34 -10.06 8.32 -18.84
CA GLU A 34 -10.89 9.47 -18.55
C GLU A 34 -10.54 10.09 -17.20
N ARG A 35 -10.47 9.28 -16.13
CA ARG A 35 -10.13 9.76 -14.79
C ARG A 35 -8.69 10.26 -14.72
N LEU A 36 -7.78 9.61 -15.45
CA LEU A 36 -6.39 10.06 -15.52
C LEU A 36 -6.28 11.38 -16.29
N ALA A 37 -7.01 11.53 -17.40
CA ALA A 37 -7.11 12.77 -18.15
C ALA A 37 -7.57 13.93 -17.27
N ASP A 38 -8.63 13.72 -16.47
CA ASP A 38 -9.15 14.72 -15.53
C ASP A 38 -8.11 15.08 -14.44
N CYS A 39 -7.41 14.10 -13.87
CA CYS A 39 -6.39 14.34 -12.84
C CYS A 39 -5.17 15.11 -13.36
N LEU A 40 -4.88 14.96 -14.66
CA LEU A 40 -3.73 15.56 -15.32
C LEU A 40 -4.06 16.85 -16.07
N GLY A 41 -5.34 17.14 -16.30
CA GLY A 41 -5.77 18.25 -17.16
C GLY A 41 -5.34 18.05 -18.62
N ILE A 42 -5.32 16.80 -19.11
CA ILE A 42 -4.91 16.44 -20.48
C ILE A 42 -6.05 15.76 -21.23
N THR A 43 -5.87 15.52 -22.53
CA THR A 43 -6.86 14.78 -23.33
C THR A 43 -6.87 13.28 -23.02
N PRO A 44 -7.99 12.55 -23.22
CA PRO A 44 -8.03 11.10 -23.08
C PRO A 44 -7.02 10.35 -23.98
N LEU A 45 -6.67 10.91 -25.13
CA LEU A 45 -5.65 10.36 -26.02
C LEU A 45 -4.25 10.45 -25.40
N GLN A 46 -3.88 11.63 -24.88
CA GLN A 46 -2.61 11.83 -24.17
C GLN A 46 -2.53 10.97 -22.91
N ALA A 47 -3.63 10.83 -22.16
CA ALA A 47 -3.70 9.94 -21.01
C ALA A 47 -3.48 8.47 -21.40
N SER A 48 -4.02 8.04 -22.56
CA SER A 48 -3.81 6.68 -23.07
C SER A 48 -2.34 6.43 -23.43
N GLN A 49 -1.70 7.38 -24.13
CA GLN A 49 -0.27 7.32 -24.45
C GLN A 49 0.60 7.30 -23.19
N PHE A 50 0.22 8.07 -22.17
CA PHE A 50 0.91 8.09 -20.88
C PHE A 50 0.81 6.73 -20.18
N ILE A 51 -0.39 6.14 -20.11
CA ILE A 51 -0.59 4.80 -19.52
C ILE A 51 0.27 3.77 -20.25
N GLU A 52 0.27 3.80 -21.58
CA GLU A 52 1.06 2.87 -22.39
C GLU A 52 2.56 3.01 -22.11
N SER A 53 3.09 4.23 -22.16
CA SER A 53 4.50 4.51 -21.84
C SER A 53 4.87 4.08 -20.41
N PHE A 54 3.99 4.33 -19.44
CA PHE A 54 4.18 3.90 -18.06
C PHE A 54 4.23 2.37 -17.95
N MET A 55 3.30 1.66 -18.58
CA MET A 55 3.28 0.19 -18.57
C MET A 55 4.48 -0.42 -19.30
N GLN A 56 4.95 0.21 -20.39
CA GLN A 56 6.18 -0.19 -21.08
C GLN A 56 7.43 0.00 -20.22
N LYS A 57 7.48 1.09 -19.44
CA LYS A 57 8.56 1.34 -18.48
C LYS A 57 8.53 0.34 -17.32
N TYR A 58 7.34 0.01 -16.81
CA TYR A 58 7.13 -0.90 -15.68
C TYR A 58 6.54 -2.24 -16.12
N LYS A 59 7.25 -2.96 -16.99
CA LYS A 59 6.78 -4.22 -17.60
C LYS A 59 6.24 -5.25 -16.60
N LYS A 60 6.91 -5.41 -15.46
CA LYS A 60 6.49 -6.35 -14.40
C LYS A 60 5.12 -6.02 -13.80
N VAL A 61 4.76 -4.73 -13.71
CA VAL A 61 3.43 -4.30 -13.24
C VAL A 61 2.37 -4.71 -14.26
N HIS A 62 2.65 -4.49 -15.54
CA HIS A 62 1.76 -4.87 -16.63
C HIS A 62 1.55 -6.39 -16.71
N GLU A 63 2.64 -7.17 -16.60
CA GLU A 63 2.60 -8.63 -16.53
C GLU A 63 1.78 -9.13 -15.33
N PHE A 64 1.97 -8.51 -14.15
CA PHE A 64 1.17 -8.81 -12.97
C PHE A 64 -0.32 -8.55 -13.20
N THR A 65 -0.68 -7.40 -13.77
CA THR A 65 -2.07 -7.03 -14.09
C THR A 65 -2.71 -8.05 -15.03
N LYS A 66 -2.03 -8.36 -16.14
CA LYS A 66 -2.51 -9.35 -17.13
C LYS A 66 -2.73 -10.72 -16.50
N ARG A 67 -1.73 -11.24 -15.78
CA ARG A 67 -1.80 -12.54 -15.11
C ARG A 67 -2.93 -12.58 -14.08
N THR A 68 -3.12 -11.51 -13.30
CA THR A 68 -4.18 -11.44 -12.30
C THR A 68 -5.57 -11.51 -12.94
N ILE A 69 -5.78 -10.76 -14.04
CA ILE A 69 -7.04 -10.79 -14.79
C ILE A 69 -7.29 -12.17 -15.39
N GLU A 70 -6.28 -12.78 -16.02
CA GLU A 70 -6.38 -14.10 -16.63
C GLU A 70 -6.70 -15.19 -15.59
N GLN A 71 -6.03 -15.17 -14.44
CA GLN A 71 -6.35 -16.05 -13.33
C GLN A 71 -7.79 -15.88 -12.85
N CYS A 72 -8.26 -14.64 -12.75
CA CYS A 72 -9.64 -14.35 -12.36
C CYS A 72 -10.66 -14.84 -13.39
N ARG A 73 -10.38 -14.69 -14.69
CA ARG A 73 -11.26 -15.19 -15.76
C ARG A 73 -11.38 -16.71 -15.73
N ASN A 74 -10.27 -17.40 -15.48
CA ASN A 74 -10.21 -18.86 -15.44
C ASN A 74 -10.89 -19.43 -14.19
N LYS A 75 -10.73 -18.78 -13.03
CA LYS A 75 -11.21 -19.30 -11.73
C LYS A 75 -12.52 -18.68 -11.24
N GLY A 76 -12.91 -17.52 -11.76
CA GLY A 76 -14.03 -16.70 -11.28
C GLY A 76 -13.73 -15.91 -10.00
N TYR A 77 -12.50 -15.96 -9.48
CA TYR A 77 -12.08 -15.23 -8.28
C TYR A 77 -10.57 -14.91 -8.29
N VAL A 78 -10.18 -13.92 -7.48
CA VAL A 78 -8.77 -13.63 -7.15
C VAL A 78 -8.50 -13.90 -5.67
N VAL A 79 -7.21 -13.97 -5.31
CA VAL A 79 -6.73 -14.31 -3.97
C VAL A 79 -5.65 -13.32 -3.53
N SER A 80 -5.69 -12.87 -2.29
CA SER A 80 -4.60 -12.10 -1.67
C SER A 80 -3.43 -13.00 -1.23
N ILE A 81 -2.33 -12.41 -0.74
CA ILE A 81 -1.15 -13.15 -0.27
C ILE A 81 -1.52 -14.19 0.82
N MET A 82 -2.44 -13.86 1.73
CA MET A 82 -2.84 -14.79 2.81
C MET A 82 -4.07 -15.65 2.46
N GLY A 83 -4.40 -15.81 1.18
CA GLY A 83 -5.42 -16.76 0.77
C GLY A 83 -6.86 -16.23 0.80
N ARG A 84 -7.10 -14.96 1.14
CA ARG A 84 -8.45 -14.39 1.14
C ARG A 84 -8.97 -14.27 -0.30
N LYS A 85 -10.13 -14.88 -0.56
CA LYS A 85 -10.73 -14.94 -1.90
C LYS A 85 -11.72 -13.81 -2.15
N ARG A 86 -11.73 -13.28 -3.37
CA ARG A 86 -12.75 -12.34 -3.87
C ARG A 86 -13.35 -12.88 -5.18
N PRO A 87 -14.56 -13.43 -5.13
CA PRO A 87 -15.31 -13.79 -6.33
C PRO A 87 -15.69 -12.55 -7.15
N LEU A 88 -15.61 -12.65 -8.48
CA LEU A 88 -15.96 -11.58 -9.41
C LEU A 88 -16.78 -12.16 -10.57
N ALA A 89 -18.09 -12.29 -10.36
CA ALA A 89 -19.01 -12.91 -11.32
C ALA A 89 -18.97 -12.25 -12.72
N ASN A 90 -18.73 -10.94 -12.77
CA ASN A 90 -18.72 -10.16 -14.01
C ASN A 90 -17.40 -10.23 -14.79
N ILE A 91 -16.40 -11.01 -14.34
CA ILE A 91 -15.09 -11.08 -15.00
C ILE A 91 -15.16 -11.61 -16.44
N ASN A 92 -16.21 -12.38 -16.75
CA ASN A 92 -16.48 -12.93 -18.08
C ASN A 92 -17.76 -12.33 -18.71
N ALA A 93 -18.24 -11.18 -18.22
CA ALA A 93 -19.44 -10.54 -18.75
C ALA A 93 -19.26 -10.16 -20.24
N GLN A 94 -20.34 -10.30 -21.01
CA GLN A 94 -20.38 -9.79 -22.39
C GLN A 94 -20.37 -8.26 -22.42
N ASP A 95 -21.04 -7.62 -21.46
CA ASP A 95 -21.01 -6.17 -21.28
C ASP A 95 -19.57 -5.72 -20.97
N TYR A 96 -19.04 -4.88 -21.86
CA TYR A 96 -17.68 -4.38 -21.78
C TYR A 96 -17.41 -3.57 -20.50
N LYS A 97 -18.39 -2.77 -20.04
CA LYS A 97 -18.23 -1.94 -18.84
C LYS A 97 -18.19 -2.81 -17.60
N LEU A 98 -19.09 -3.79 -17.48
CA LEU A 98 -19.11 -4.72 -16.35
C LEU A 98 -17.83 -5.55 -16.28
N ARG A 99 -17.36 -6.06 -17.43
CA ARG A 99 -16.12 -6.82 -17.52
C ARG A 99 -14.90 -5.98 -17.12
N THR A 100 -14.76 -4.78 -17.69
CA THR A 100 -13.63 -3.87 -17.37
C THR A 100 -13.65 -3.46 -15.90
N GLN A 101 -14.83 -3.27 -15.30
CA GLN A 101 -14.95 -2.99 -13.87
C GLN A 101 -14.47 -4.18 -13.02
N ALA A 102 -14.86 -5.41 -13.37
CA ALA A 102 -14.42 -6.62 -12.68
C ALA A 102 -12.89 -6.81 -12.79
N GLU A 103 -12.29 -6.53 -13.95
CA GLU A 103 -10.83 -6.58 -14.14
C GLU A 103 -10.10 -5.61 -13.20
N ARG A 104 -10.59 -4.37 -13.08
CA ARG A 104 -10.06 -3.38 -12.13
C ARG A 104 -10.19 -3.85 -10.68
N GLN A 105 -11.35 -4.40 -10.32
CA GLN A 105 -11.59 -4.94 -8.98
C GLN A 105 -10.65 -6.10 -8.65
N ALA A 106 -10.34 -6.96 -9.63
CA ALA A 106 -9.44 -8.09 -9.47
C ALA A 106 -8.03 -7.62 -9.06
N VAL A 107 -7.45 -6.71 -9.86
CA VAL A 107 -6.11 -6.17 -9.61
C VAL A 107 -6.05 -5.42 -8.28
N ASN A 108 -7.05 -4.56 -8.03
CA ASN A 108 -7.11 -3.77 -6.80
C ASN A 108 -7.22 -4.66 -5.56
N PHE A 109 -8.04 -5.71 -5.62
CA PHE A 109 -8.19 -6.63 -4.51
C PHE A 109 -6.88 -7.37 -4.19
N VAL A 110 -6.14 -7.84 -5.19
CA VAL A 110 -4.88 -8.56 -4.92
C VAL A 110 -3.89 -7.65 -4.19
N VAL A 111 -3.74 -6.39 -4.59
CA VAL A 111 -2.81 -5.47 -3.95
C VAL A 111 -3.32 -4.99 -2.58
N GLN A 112 -4.53 -4.42 -2.53
CA GLN A 112 -5.09 -3.85 -1.29
C GLN A 112 -5.43 -4.94 -0.27
N GLY A 113 -5.94 -6.08 -0.75
CA GLY A 113 -6.22 -7.23 0.09
C GLY A 113 -4.95 -7.74 0.74
N SER A 114 -3.86 -7.86 -0.02
CA SER A 114 -2.57 -8.29 0.53
C SER A 114 -1.98 -7.26 1.51
N ALA A 115 -2.09 -5.96 1.22
CA ALA A 115 -1.67 -4.92 2.17
C ALA A 115 -2.47 -4.98 3.49
N ALA A 116 -3.79 -5.16 3.40
CA ALA A 116 -4.65 -5.31 4.57
C ALA A 116 -4.36 -6.60 5.36
N ASP A 117 -3.98 -7.68 4.66
CA ASP A 117 -3.56 -8.93 5.29
C ASP A 117 -2.28 -8.71 6.11
N LEU A 118 -1.27 -8.07 5.52
CA LEU A 118 -0.01 -7.74 6.21
C LEU A 118 -0.23 -6.84 7.43
N CYS A 119 -1.06 -5.80 7.28
CA CYS A 119 -1.38 -4.90 8.38
C CYS A 119 -2.08 -5.63 9.54
N LYS A 120 -2.98 -6.57 9.23
CA LYS A 120 -3.65 -7.39 10.25
C LYS A 120 -2.70 -8.37 10.93
N MET A 121 -1.74 -8.95 10.22
CA MET A 121 -0.70 -9.76 10.87
C MET A 121 0.11 -8.93 11.84
N ALA A 122 0.63 -7.78 11.40
CA ALA A 122 1.39 -6.88 12.27
C ALA A 122 0.56 -6.46 13.50
N MET A 123 -0.73 -6.19 13.32
CA MET A 123 -1.63 -5.87 14.43
C MET A 123 -1.74 -7.02 15.44
N VAL A 124 -1.90 -8.28 14.98
CA VAL A 124 -1.98 -9.45 15.86
C VAL A 124 -0.65 -9.71 16.57
N GLU A 125 0.47 -9.54 15.87
CA GLU A 125 1.82 -9.71 16.43
C GLU A 125 2.10 -8.68 17.51
N ILE A 126 1.90 -7.39 17.24
CA ILE A 126 2.09 -6.31 18.22
C ILE A 126 1.14 -6.49 19.42
N PHE A 127 -0.13 -6.85 19.16
CA PHE A 127 -1.06 -7.11 20.25
C PHE A 127 -0.59 -8.27 21.13
N THR A 128 -0.07 -9.34 20.52
CA THR A 128 0.44 -10.51 21.24
C THR A 128 1.68 -10.14 22.07
N SER A 129 2.63 -9.38 21.51
CA SER A 129 3.85 -8.97 22.23
C SER A 129 3.55 -8.11 23.45
N VAL A 130 2.55 -7.23 23.36
CA VAL A 130 2.07 -6.46 24.52
C VAL A 130 1.40 -7.36 25.55
N VAL A 131 0.53 -8.28 25.14
CA VAL A 131 -0.19 -9.17 26.08
C VAL A 131 0.74 -10.09 26.87
N ILE A 132 1.83 -10.56 26.27
CA ILE A 132 2.81 -11.43 26.95
C ILE A 132 3.84 -10.64 27.78
N SER A 133 3.97 -9.34 27.55
CA SER A 133 4.89 -8.50 28.32
C SER A 133 4.35 -8.29 29.74
N SER A 134 5.26 -8.38 30.71
CA SER A 134 4.94 -8.06 32.12
C SER A 134 4.93 -6.56 32.42
N THR A 135 5.45 -5.74 31.51
CA THR A 135 5.72 -4.30 31.72
C THR A 135 4.89 -3.41 30.81
N LEU A 136 4.59 -3.85 29.58
CA LEU A 136 3.88 -3.03 28.60
C LEU A 136 2.37 -3.04 28.84
N THR A 137 1.78 -1.84 28.88
CA THR A 137 0.33 -1.64 28.98
C THR A 137 -0.24 -0.92 27.75
N ALA A 138 0.49 -0.94 26.64
CA ALA A 138 0.09 -0.30 25.39
C ALA A 138 -1.26 -0.83 24.90
N ARG A 139 -2.13 0.06 24.44
CA ARG A 139 -3.48 -0.29 23.97
C ARG A 139 -3.68 0.18 22.55
N LEU A 140 -4.05 -0.73 21.66
CA LEU A 140 -4.46 -0.36 20.31
C LEU A 140 -5.78 0.43 20.38
N ILE A 141 -5.75 1.65 19.87
CA ILE A 141 -6.90 2.57 19.83
C ILE A 141 -7.63 2.47 18.50
N ALA A 142 -6.88 2.52 17.41
CA ALA A 142 -7.46 2.57 16.07
C ALA A 142 -6.50 2.02 15.02
N GLN A 143 -7.07 1.51 13.93
CA GLN A 143 -6.38 1.27 12.68
C GLN A 143 -6.90 2.28 11.64
N ILE A 144 -6.01 3.04 11.02
CA ILE A 144 -6.32 4.01 9.97
C ILE A 144 -5.55 3.61 8.72
N HIS A 145 -6.22 2.91 7.79
CA HIS A 145 -5.58 2.33 6.61
C HIS A 145 -4.42 1.38 6.98
N ASP A 146 -3.20 1.80 6.71
CA ASP A 146 -1.92 1.12 7.00
C ASP A 146 -1.25 1.61 8.29
N GLU A 147 -1.89 2.52 9.03
CA GLU A 147 -1.41 3.02 10.32
C GLU A 147 -2.12 2.34 11.50
N LEU A 148 -1.35 1.99 12.54
CA LEU A 148 -1.85 1.51 13.83
C LEU A 148 -1.59 2.57 14.90
N LEU A 149 -2.65 2.99 15.59
CA LEU A 149 -2.60 4.00 16.65
C LEU A 149 -2.68 3.32 18.01
N PHE A 150 -1.66 3.53 18.83
CA PHE A 150 -1.59 3.02 20.19
C PHE A 150 -1.63 4.16 21.21
N GLU A 151 -2.25 3.89 22.34
CA GLU A 151 -2.13 4.66 23.58
C GLU A 151 -1.14 3.92 24.47
N VAL A 152 -0.12 4.62 24.94
CA VAL A 152 0.99 4.05 25.69
C VAL A 152 1.27 4.97 26.87
N GLU A 153 1.61 4.40 28.03
CA GLU A 153 2.04 5.20 29.18
C GLU A 153 3.37 5.90 28.85
N ASP A 154 3.51 7.17 29.22
CA ASP A 154 4.70 7.99 28.89
C ASP A 154 6.02 7.32 29.31
N SER A 155 6.01 6.63 30.46
CA SER A 155 7.14 5.88 31.01
C SER A 155 7.57 4.68 30.15
N GLN A 156 6.66 4.15 29.33
CA GLN A 156 6.85 2.94 28.52
C GLN A 156 7.11 3.23 27.04
N ILE A 157 7.05 4.49 26.59
CA ILE A 157 7.15 4.85 25.16
C ILE A 157 8.42 4.26 24.52
N HIS A 158 9.58 4.39 25.17
CA HIS A 158 10.84 3.91 24.62
C HIS A 158 10.90 2.38 24.55
N GLU A 159 10.41 1.69 25.58
CA GLU A 159 10.35 0.22 25.61
C GLU A 159 9.40 -0.31 24.53
N PHE A 160 8.21 0.29 24.42
CA PHE A 160 7.22 -0.06 23.40
C PHE A 160 7.78 0.18 21.99
N SER A 161 8.32 1.37 21.71
CA SER A 161 8.94 1.69 20.41
C SER A 161 10.08 0.75 20.07
N GLY A 162 10.94 0.43 21.04
CA GLY A 162 12.04 -0.52 20.87
C GLY A 162 11.56 -1.94 20.59
N SER A 163 10.46 -2.38 21.20
CA SER A 163 9.86 -3.70 20.90
C SER A 163 9.42 -3.79 19.44
N LEU A 164 8.92 -2.70 18.85
CA LEU A 164 8.51 -2.66 17.44
C LEU A 164 9.69 -2.72 16.45
N GLU A 165 10.90 -2.33 16.88
CA GLU A 165 12.13 -2.36 16.08
C GLU A 165 12.90 -3.68 16.25
N SER A 166 12.97 -4.19 17.49
CA SER A 166 13.65 -5.43 17.86
C SER A 166 12.88 -6.67 17.43
N ASP A 167 11.55 -6.61 17.45
CA ASP A 167 10.73 -7.51 16.66
C ASP A 167 10.89 -7.07 15.21
N SER A 168 12.03 -7.37 14.62
CA SER A 168 12.11 -7.57 13.18
C SER A 168 11.32 -8.85 12.91
N TYR A 169 9.99 -8.73 13.02
CA TYR A 169 8.98 -9.78 13.07
C TYR A 169 9.35 -10.87 12.08
N HIS A 170 9.44 -12.14 12.53
CA HIS A 170 9.76 -13.30 11.69
C HIS A 170 8.68 -13.49 10.63
N TRP A 171 8.77 -12.70 9.56
CA TRP A 171 7.80 -12.66 8.48
C TRP A 171 8.04 -13.75 7.44
N GLU A 172 8.86 -14.76 7.73
CA GLU A 172 9.27 -15.84 6.81
C GLU A 172 8.10 -16.67 6.25
N ILE A 173 6.88 -16.43 6.70
CA ILE A 173 5.68 -17.07 6.21
C ILE A 173 5.34 -16.51 4.82
N MET A 174 5.72 -17.26 3.76
CA MET A 174 5.25 -17.23 2.35
C MET A 174 6.25 -16.86 1.24
N GLY A 175 7.55 -16.65 1.50
CA GLY A 175 8.56 -16.50 0.42
C GLY A 175 8.39 -15.27 -0.51
N VAL A 176 7.61 -14.27 -0.10
CA VAL A 176 7.35 -13.03 -0.86
C VAL A 176 8.40 -11.93 -0.57
N TYR A 177 9.20 -12.09 0.48
CA TYR A 177 9.70 -10.96 1.23
C TYR A 177 11.11 -10.45 0.91
N ASP A 178 11.93 -11.17 0.14
CA ASP A 178 13.31 -10.78 -0.20
C ASP A 178 13.45 -9.52 -1.07
N ARG A 179 12.36 -8.78 -1.36
CA ARG A 179 12.36 -7.72 -2.38
C ARG A 179 11.83 -6.35 -1.95
N ILE A 180 11.36 -6.16 -0.71
CA ILE A 180 10.82 -4.86 -0.26
C ILE A 180 11.45 -4.48 1.08
N ALA A 181 12.31 -3.45 1.05
CA ALA A 181 12.78 -2.76 2.25
C ALA A 181 11.57 -2.13 2.99
N ARG A 182 11.51 -2.31 4.31
CA ARG A 182 10.46 -1.72 5.14
C ARG A 182 11.01 -0.53 5.89
N ASP A 183 10.45 0.64 5.60
CA ASP A 183 10.57 1.81 6.48
C ASP A 183 9.28 1.90 7.31
N VAL A 184 9.29 1.40 8.54
CA VAL A 184 8.23 1.68 9.51
C VAL A 184 8.52 3.04 10.12
N LYS A 185 7.64 4.02 9.89
CA LYS A 185 7.76 5.34 10.49
C LYS A 185 7.03 5.38 11.81
N GLN A 186 7.75 5.72 12.87
CA GLN A 186 7.19 5.91 14.19
C GLN A 186 6.98 7.41 14.46
N SER A 187 5.94 7.73 15.21
CA SER A 187 5.71 9.10 15.71
C SER A 187 4.93 9.05 17.01
N SER A 188 5.29 9.89 17.98
CA SER A 188 4.60 10.00 19.26
C SER A 188 4.14 11.43 19.52
N GLY A 189 3.12 11.61 20.34
CA GLY A 189 2.59 12.93 20.68
C GLY A 189 1.39 12.82 21.62
N MET A 190 1.18 13.86 22.42
CA MET A 190 0.09 13.91 23.41
C MET A 190 -1.30 14.03 22.76
N LEU A 191 -1.36 14.56 21.53
CA LEU A 191 -2.55 14.56 20.67
C LEU A 191 -2.21 13.95 19.31
N PHE A 192 -3.22 13.36 18.66
CA PHE A 192 -3.08 12.82 17.29
C PHE A 192 -2.55 13.87 16.29
N SER A 193 -2.91 15.14 16.50
CA SER A 193 -2.52 16.29 15.67
C SER A 193 -1.12 16.82 15.96
N THR A 194 -0.48 16.47 17.08
CA THR A 194 0.81 17.00 17.53
C THR A 194 1.88 15.90 17.63
N ARG A 195 1.97 15.05 16.60
CA ARG A 195 2.93 13.96 16.55
C ARG A 195 4.31 14.42 16.05
N THR A 196 5.35 14.12 16.82
CA THR A 196 6.74 14.28 16.42
C THR A 196 7.25 12.96 15.84
N PRO A 197 7.72 12.93 14.59
CA PRO A 197 8.29 11.75 13.98
C PRO A 197 9.61 11.35 14.62
N HIS A 198 9.76 10.05 14.89
CA HIS A 198 11.02 9.42 15.25
C HIS A 198 11.62 8.83 13.99
N TRP A 199 12.69 9.44 13.47
CA TRP A 199 13.48 8.79 12.44
C TRP A 199 14.38 7.77 13.12
N PRO A 200 14.42 6.50 12.67
CA PRO A 200 15.49 5.62 13.11
C PRO A 200 16.80 6.31 12.73
N MET A 201 17.65 6.56 13.74
CA MET A 201 19.04 6.88 13.47
C MET A 201 19.60 5.67 12.73
N LEU A 202 19.76 5.81 11.41
CA LEU A 202 20.63 4.91 10.64
C LEU A 202 22.01 5.03 11.28
N ILE A 203 22.36 4.08 12.15
CA ILE A 203 23.73 3.86 12.56
C ILE A 203 24.44 3.40 11.27
N PRO A 204 25.35 4.20 10.71
CA PRO A 204 26.11 3.75 9.56
C PRO A 204 27.02 2.61 10.04
N HIS A 205 26.95 1.46 9.38
CA HIS A 205 28.11 0.56 9.32
C HIS A 205 29.10 1.09 8.29
#